data_AF-A0A8K0WM61-F1
#
_entry.id   AF-A0A8K0WM61-F1
#
_cell.length_a   1.000
_cell.length_b   1.000
_cell.length_c   1.000
_cell.angle_alpha   90.00
_cell.angle_beta   90.00
_cell.angle_gamma   90.00
#
_symmetry.space_group_name_H-M   'P 1'
#
loop_
_entity.id
_entity.type
_entity.pdbx_description
1 polymer ?
#
loop_
_entity_poly.entity_id
_entity_poly.type
_entity_poly.pdbx_seq_one_letter_code
_entity_poly.pdbx_strand_id
1 'polypeptide(L)'
;MCFYNQTLWMCGYWRWGKFQQQCDWEHAIGETCGLKLISGTNKKSEPCDICHRLGKKQRKIEKLEQDIVRWHHEGDRPASIEKAQKDLVILMSESTRLLESHQSRARFSA
;
A
#
# COMPACT_ATOMS: atom_id res chain seq x y z
N MET A 1 16.07 10.91 23.04
CA MET A 1 15.90 10.36 21.68
C MET A 1 15.48 8.90 21.77
N CYS A 2 14.27 8.58 21.33
CA CYS A 2 13.74 7.23 21.36
C CYS A 2 14.11 6.48 20.09
N PHE A 3 14.66 5.28 20.24
CA PHE A 3 15.10 4.45 19.12
C PHE A 3 14.02 3.44 18.72
N TYR A 4 13.70 3.42 17.44
CA TYR A 4 12.74 2.51 16.83
C TYR A 4 13.41 1.71 15.73
N ASN A 5 12.95 0.48 15.55
CA ASN A 5 13.23 -0.24 14.33
C ASN A 5 12.39 0.31 13.17
N GLN A 6 12.83 0.07 11.96
CA GLN A 6 12.10 0.34 10.72
C GLN A 6 11.92 -0.97 9.97
N THR A 7 10.80 -1.12 9.25
CA THR A 7 10.66 -2.16 8.22
C THR A 7 10.63 -1.49 6.87
N LEU A 8 11.47 -1.94 5.94
CA LEU A 8 11.57 -1.46 4.57
C LEU A 8 11.29 -2.62 3.62
N TRP A 9 10.29 -2.49 2.75
CA TRP A 9 9.95 -3.50 1.74
C TRP A 9 10.70 -3.24 0.43
N MET A 10 10.76 -4.25 -0.43
CA MET A 10 11.41 -4.17 -1.75
C MET A 10 10.89 -3.03 -2.63
N CYS A 11 9.62 -2.64 -2.46
CA CYS A 11 8.99 -1.56 -3.21
C CYS A 11 9.32 -0.15 -2.67
N GLY A 12 10.20 -0.04 -1.67
CA GLY A 12 10.55 1.23 -1.01
C GLY A 12 9.55 1.70 0.04
N TYR A 13 8.40 1.04 0.18
CA TYR A 13 7.49 1.30 1.29
C TYR A 13 8.16 0.99 2.61
N TRP A 14 7.90 1.79 3.63
CA TRP A 14 8.43 1.55 4.97
C TRP A 14 7.41 1.90 6.06
N ARG A 15 7.64 1.34 7.26
CA ARG A 15 6.89 1.71 8.47
C ARG A 15 7.77 1.67 9.70
N TRP A 16 7.41 2.45 10.71
CA TRP A 16 7.97 2.30 12.05
C TRP A 16 7.67 0.90 12.57
N GLY A 17 8.72 0.24 13.03
CA GLY A 17 8.71 -1.07 13.67
C GLY A 17 8.61 -0.94 15.19
N LYS A 18 9.09 -1.98 15.88
CA LYS A 18 9.06 -2.03 17.34
C LYS A 18 9.98 -0.98 17.95
N PHE A 19 9.56 -0.43 19.09
CA PHE A 19 10.41 0.34 19.97
C PHE A 19 11.59 -0.52 20.43
N GLN A 20 12.78 0.07 20.46
CA GLN A 20 14.01 -0.64 20.79
C GLN A 20 14.61 -0.15 22.10
N GLN A 21 14.84 1.16 22.22
CA GLN A 21 15.51 1.73 23.38
C GLN A 21 14.98 3.13 23.68
N GLN A 22 14.75 3.39 24.96
CA GLN A 22 14.48 4.73 25.48
C GLN A 22 15.81 5.45 25.73
N CYS A 23 15.88 6.77 25.52
CA CYS A 23 17.11 7.48 25.88
C CYS A 23 17.27 7.65 27.38
N ASP A 24 18.54 7.70 27.80
CA ASP A 24 18.92 7.86 29.21
C ASP A 24 18.54 9.23 29.78
N TRP A 25 18.37 10.25 28.93
CA TRP A 25 18.05 11.62 29.35
C TRP A 25 16.62 11.80 29.88
N GLU A 26 15.66 10.98 29.45
CA GLU A 26 14.25 11.08 29.87
C GLU A 26 13.99 10.63 31.31
N HIS A 27 14.75 9.65 31.80
CA HIS A 27 14.59 9.17 33.18
C HIS A 27 14.79 10.30 34.21
N ALA A 28 15.51 11.36 33.84
CA ALA A 28 15.81 12.48 34.72
C ALA A 28 14.71 13.57 34.75
N ILE A 29 13.82 13.67 33.75
CA ILE A 29 12.98 14.87 33.55
C ILE A 29 11.47 14.55 33.44
N GLY A 30 11.08 13.29 33.20
CA GLY A 30 9.66 12.88 33.24
C GLY A 30 8.79 13.35 32.06
N GLU A 31 9.40 13.90 31.00
CA GLU A 31 8.71 14.30 29.76
C GLU A 31 8.84 13.23 28.66
N THR A 32 7.86 13.15 27.75
CA THR A 32 7.92 12.25 26.59
C THR A 32 8.79 12.80 25.46
N CYS A 33 9.79 12.05 25.03
CA CYS A 33 10.70 12.38 23.95
C CYS A 33 9.96 12.31 22.61
N GLY A 34 9.73 13.48 22.01
CA GLY A 34 9.12 13.61 20.69
C GLY A 34 10.04 13.16 19.53
N LEU A 35 11.32 12.89 19.79
CA LEU A 35 12.30 12.57 18.75
C LEU A 35 12.42 11.05 18.55
N LYS A 36 12.04 10.58 17.36
CA LYS A 36 12.17 9.16 16.94
C LYS A 36 13.36 8.99 16.02
N LEU A 37 14.30 8.12 16.41
CA LEU A 37 15.45 7.73 15.62
C LEU A 37 15.33 6.29 15.13
N ILE A 38 15.93 6.01 13.98
CA ILE A 38 16.05 4.65 13.44
C ILE A 38 17.26 3.98 14.08
N SER A 39 17.08 2.82 14.72
CA SER A 39 18.19 2.00 15.25
C SER A 39 18.52 0.80 14.36
N GLY A 40 17.51 0.17 13.76
CA GLY A 40 17.72 -0.94 12.83
C GLY A 40 16.69 -0.95 11.70
N THR A 41 17.11 -1.35 10.50
CA THR A 41 16.23 -1.46 9.33
C THR A 41 16.07 -2.92 8.92
N ASN A 42 14.89 -3.47 9.16
CA ASN A 42 14.49 -4.79 8.70
C ASN A 42 14.06 -4.71 7.24
N LYS A 43 14.94 -5.14 6.33
CA LYS A 43 14.65 -5.21 4.91
C LYS A 43 13.86 -6.48 4.60
N LYS A 44 12.71 -6.30 3.95
CA LYS A 44 11.84 -7.37 3.48
C LYS A 44 11.96 -7.50 1.98
N SER A 45 12.27 -8.70 1.51
CA SER A 45 12.35 -9.04 0.09
C SER A 45 10.98 -9.24 -0.56
N GLU A 46 9.93 -9.39 0.25
CA GLU A 46 8.55 -9.51 -0.23
C GLU A 46 7.94 -8.15 -0.60
N PRO A 47 6.92 -8.12 -1.48
CA PRO A 47 6.10 -6.93 -1.70
C PRO A 47 5.38 -6.53 -0.42
N CYS A 48 5.07 -5.24 -0.28
CA CYS A 48 4.25 -4.80 0.85
C CYS A 48 2.77 -5.19 0.67
N ASP A 49 1.99 -5.15 1.75
CA ASP A 49 0.56 -5.45 1.73
C ASP A 49 -0.23 -4.56 0.76
N ILE A 50 0.25 -3.33 0.50
CA ILE A 50 -0.39 -2.43 -0.47
C ILE A 50 -0.12 -2.92 -1.89
N CYS A 51 1.12 -3.30 -2.24
CA CYS A 51 1.46 -3.92 -3.52
C CYS A 51 0.66 -5.21 -3.75
N HIS A 52 0.48 -6.04 -2.71
CA HIS A 52 -0.36 -7.23 -2.82
C HIS A 52 -1.83 -6.89 -3.10
N ARG A 53 -2.38 -5.86 -2.47
CA ARG A 53 -3.75 -5.38 -2.73
C ARG A 53 -3.90 -4.80 -4.14
N LEU A 54 -2.93 -4.03 -4.60
CA LEU A 54 -2.88 -3.51 -5.97
C LEU A 54 -2.86 -4.67 -6.99
N GLY A 55 -2.01 -5.67 -6.79
CA GLY A 55 -1.97 -6.85 -7.66
C GLY A 55 -3.29 -7.63 -7.70
N LYS A 56 -4.01 -7.73 -6.58
CA LYS A 56 -5.36 -8.33 -6.56
C LYS A 56 -6.37 -7.51 -7.35
N LYS A 57 -6.34 -6.19 -7.25
CA LYS A 57 -7.20 -5.28 -8.01
C LYS A 57 -6.89 -5.34 -9.51
N GLN A 58 -5.61 -5.34 -9.88
CA GLN A 58 -5.16 -5.43 -11.26
C GLN A 58 -5.66 -6.70 -11.96
N ARG A 59 -5.51 -7.87 -11.31
CA ARG A 59 -6.05 -9.13 -11.85
C ARG A 59 -7.58 -9.12 -12.00
N LYS A 60 -8.29 -8.41 -11.12
CA LYS A 60 -9.76 -8.28 -11.22
C LYS A 60 -10.15 -7.36 -12.39
N ILE A 61 -9.40 -6.29 -12.62
CA ILE A 61 -9.56 -5.38 -13.76
C ILE A 61 -9.36 -6.15 -15.06
N GLU A 62 -8.23 -6.84 -15.22
CA GLU A 62 -7.91 -7.63 -16.43
C GLU A 62 -8.99 -8.67 -16.74
N LYS A 63 -9.48 -9.36 -15.71
CA LYS A 63 -10.57 -10.34 -15.89
C LYS A 63 -11.87 -9.67 -16.35
N LEU A 64 -12.25 -8.54 -15.74
CA LEU A 64 -13.47 -7.82 -16.11
C LEU A 64 -13.39 -7.26 -17.54
N GLU A 65 -12.24 -6.73 -17.95
CA GLU A 65 -12.02 -6.27 -19.32
C GLU A 65 -12.20 -7.41 -20.33
N GLN A 66 -11.60 -8.58 -20.06
CA GLN A 66 -11.77 -9.77 -20.88
C GLN A 66 -13.23 -10.25 -20.94
N ASP A 67 -13.91 -10.27 -19.79
CA ASP A 67 -15.33 -10.66 -19.70
C ASP A 67 -16.23 -9.69 -20.50
N ILE A 68 -15.99 -8.37 -20.42
CA ILE A 68 -16.72 -7.34 -21.17
C ILE A 68 -16.53 -7.54 -22.68
N VAL A 69 -15.30 -7.72 -23.15
CA VAL A 69 -15.00 -7.93 -24.57
C VAL A 69 -15.73 -9.18 -25.07
N ARG A 70 -15.62 -10.29 -24.34
CA ARG A 70 -16.29 -11.54 -24.71
C ARG A 70 -17.81 -11.37 -24.79
N TRP A 71 -18.45 -10.77 -23.78
CA TRP A 71 -19.90 -10.57 -23.78
C TRP A 71 -20.37 -9.61 -24.87
N HIS A 72 -19.55 -8.62 -25.24
CA HIS A 72 -19.85 -7.72 -26.35
C HIS A 72 -19.88 -8.47 -27.69
N HIS A 73 -19.04 -9.49 -27.88
CA HIS A 73 -19.09 -10.35 -29.06
C HIS A 73 -20.27 -11.33 -29.06
N GLU A 74 -20.70 -11.80 -27.89
CA GLU A 74 -21.84 -12.71 -27.75
C GLU A 74 -23.21 -12.02 -27.96
N GLY A 75 -23.30 -10.71 -27.69
CA GLY A 75 -24.47 -9.87 -28.01
C GLY A 75 -25.70 -10.02 -27.10
N ASP A 76 -25.71 -10.96 -26.15
CA ASP A 76 -26.91 -11.35 -25.39
C ASP A 76 -26.99 -10.74 -23.97
N ARG A 77 -26.08 -9.82 -23.59
CA ARG A 77 -25.94 -9.39 -22.17
C ARG A 77 -25.71 -7.89 -21.95
N PRO A 78 -26.53 -6.98 -22.52
CA PRO A 78 -26.29 -5.54 -22.43
C PRO A 78 -26.25 -5.01 -20.98
N ALA A 79 -27.17 -5.46 -20.12
CA ALA A 79 -27.21 -5.03 -18.72
C ALA A 79 -26.00 -5.52 -17.89
N SER A 80 -25.49 -6.72 -18.18
CA SER A 80 -24.29 -7.24 -17.51
C SER A 80 -23.03 -6.50 -17.95
N ILE A 81 -22.94 -6.15 -19.24
CA ILE A 81 -21.85 -5.34 -19.79
C ILE A 81 -21.85 -3.96 -19.14
N GLU A 82 -23.00 -3.28 -19.08
CA GLU A 82 -23.11 -1.95 -18.47
C GLU A 82 -22.68 -1.96 -17.00
N LYS A 83 -23.14 -2.96 -16.23
CA LYS A 83 -22.72 -3.13 -14.83
C LYS A 83 -21.22 -3.38 -14.72
N ALA A 84 -20.66 -4.27 -15.53
CA ALA A 84 -19.24 -4.58 -15.52
C ALA A 84 -18.37 -3.37 -15.88
N GLN A 85 -18.80 -2.54 -16.82
CA GLN A 85 -18.12 -1.28 -17.16
C GLN A 85 -18.14 -0.29 -15.98
N LYS A 86 -19.26 -0.15 -15.26
CA LYS A 86 -19.32 0.66 -14.04
C LYS A 86 -18.37 0.13 -12.96
N ASP A 87 -18.40 -1.18 -12.72
CA ASP A 87 -17.52 -1.83 -11.75
C ASP A 87 -16.03 -1.65 -12.11
N LEU A 88 -15.69 -1.72 -13.41
CA LEU A 88 -14.35 -1.48 -13.92
C LEU A 88 -13.86 -0.06 -13.59
N VAL A 89 -14.67 0.96 -13.88
CA VAL A 89 -14.33 2.37 -13.58
C VAL A 89 -14.08 2.57 -12.09
N ILE A 90 -14.94 2.00 -11.24
CA ILE A 90 -14.78 2.07 -9.78
C ILE A 90 -13.46 1.42 -9.37
N LEU A 91 -13.19 0.20 -9.83
CA LEU A 91 -11.96 -0.53 -9.48
C LEU A 91 -10.69 0.20 -9.92
N MET A 92 -10.70 0.80 -11.12
CA MET A 92 -9.59 1.60 -11.62
C MET A 92 -9.36 2.82 -10.72
N SER A 93 -10.41 3.57 -10.38
CA SER A 93 -10.31 4.73 -9.49
C SER A 93 -9.74 4.37 -8.10
N GLU A 94 -10.20 3.26 -7.53
CA GLU A 94 -9.69 2.76 -6.25
C GLU A 94 -8.25 2.29 -6.33
N SER A 95 -7.85 1.69 -7.46
CA SER A 95 -6.47 1.27 -7.71
C SER A 95 -5.53 2.48 -7.79
N THR A 96 -5.92 3.51 -8.53
CA THR A 96 -5.18 4.77 -8.66
C THR A 96 -4.99 5.44 -7.30
N ARG A 97 -6.08 5.61 -6.52
CA ARG A 97 -6.01 6.22 -5.19
C ARG A 97 -5.09 5.44 -4.24
N LEU A 98 -5.14 4.11 -4.31
CA LEU A 98 -4.28 3.26 -3.50
C LEU A 98 -2.81 3.38 -3.91
N LEU A 99 -2.52 3.51 -5.20
CA LEU A 99 -1.18 3.71 -5.73
C LEU A 99 -0.60 5.08 -5.32
N GLU A 100 -1.37 6.15 -5.42
CA GLU A 100 -0.94 7.50 -4.98
C GLU A 100 -0.62 7.53 -3.49
N SER A 101 -1.48 6.92 -2.66
CA SER A 101 -1.24 6.79 -1.22
C SER A 101 0.01 5.96 -0.92
N HIS A 102 0.30 4.94 -1.73
CA HIS A 102 1.50 4.14 -1.61
C HIS A 102 2.76 4.95 -1.96
N GLN A 103 2.73 5.66 -3.09
CA GLN A 103 3.86 6.44 -3.59
C GLN A 103 4.22 7.61 -2.66
N SER A 104 3.22 8.31 -2.13
CA SER A 104 3.45 9.42 -1.18
C SER A 104 4.19 8.96 0.08
N ARG A 105 3.97 7.72 0.53
CA ARG A 105 4.65 7.14 1.70
C ARG A 105 6.00 6.51 1.38
N ALA A 106 6.18 5.98 0.17
CA ALA A 106 7.45 5.39 -0.27
C ALA A 106 8.54 6.45 -0.53
N ARG A 107 8.16 7.71 -0.86
CA ARG A 107 9.11 8.78 -1.24
C ARG A 107 9.97 9.35 -0.10
N PHE A 108 9.74 9.00 1.16
CA PHE A 108 10.53 9.52 2.30
C PHE A 108 11.86 8.78 2.54
N SER A 109 12.53 8.28 1.50
CA SER A 109 13.85 7.61 1.62
C SER A 109 15.02 8.42 1.04
N ALA A 110 14.93 9.76 1.05
CA ALA A 110 16.03 10.66 0.71
C ALA A 110 16.32 11.58 1.89
#